data_AF-A0A553N6H5-F1
#
_entry.id   AF-A0A553N6H5-F1
#
_cell.length_a   1.000
_cell.length_b   1.000
_cell.length_c   1.000
_cell.angle_alpha   90.00
_cell.angle_beta   90.00
_cell.angle_gamma   90.00
#
_symmetry.space_group_name_H-M   'P 1'
#
loop_
_entity.id
_entity.type
_entity.pdbx_description
1 polymer ?
#
loop_
_entity_poly.entity_id
_entity_poly.type
_entity_poly.pdbx_seq_one_letter_code
_entity_poly.pdbx_strand_id
1 'polypeptide(L)'
;MVRRVFLDHTKLGWTVLMGVLLYGEILVYWRAYSLWPRTEAHEARILLVADPQIQGYRDEPQSVLGMITRWDSDRYLSKTFGWATFAYDMHALAFLGDLIDEVEHCFFTLTGSITDDETYRIYVDRFHGIYPPNSAPVMIYTSGDNDIGGEGGDPVTDEKVARFRQHFPVQPLQNIPGTNINVIAANVLSQKASEFEALPPKKEDEFRILVSHFSLMPTTYSDFSRAVVKAADPDVIFSAHFHYGLKEEYERSSGKSVSNVTRRFTQVGDLPIPLNINTDRNANMIEEIIVPTCSYRMGFKEMALGLVRIRPKTGDLIYHNLWLPSRFANLYLYAVALPVVLILFVIGQRKAKNKPRSRKSSFSADYSKLV
;
A
#
# COMPACT_ATOMS: atom_id res chain seq x y z
N MET A 1 8.05 -51.05 -27.11
CA MET A 1 6.60 -50.80 -26.88
C MET A 1 6.48 -49.49 -26.10
N VAL A 2 6.19 -48.36 -26.78
CA VAL A 2 6.11 -47.04 -26.14
C VAL A 2 4.73 -46.90 -25.51
N ARG A 3 4.64 -46.88 -24.17
CA ARG A 3 3.41 -46.52 -23.45
C ARG A 3 3.04 -45.09 -23.84
N ARG A 4 2.00 -44.92 -24.67
CA ARG A 4 1.37 -43.61 -24.86
C ARG A 4 0.73 -43.22 -23.53
N VAL A 5 1.35 -42.28 -22.82
CA VAL A 5 0.75 -41.67 -21.63
C VAL A 5 -0.48 -40.90 -22.11
N PHE A 6 -1.66 -41.38 -21.72
CA PHE A 6 -2.89 -40.65 -21.98
C PHE A 6 -2.95 -39.44 -21.04
N LEU A 7 -2.68 -38.25 -21.58
CA LEU A 7 -2.83 -37.00 -20.84
C LEU A 7 -4.32 -36.70 -20.63
N ASP A 8 -4.74 -36.64 -19.38
CA ASP A 8 -6.07 -36.15 -19.01
C ASP A 8 -6.05 -34.61 -19.00
N HIS A 9 -6.66 -34.01 -20.03
CA HIS A 9 -6.58 -32.57 -20.25
C HIS A 9 -7.41 -31.80 -19.22
N THR A 10 -8.49 -32.40 -18.72
CA THR A 10 -9.32 -31.81 -17.66
C THR A 10 -8.53 -31.78 -16.35
N LYS A 11 -7.85 -32.87 -16.00
CA LYS A 11 -6.96 -32.88 -14.82
C LYS A 11 -5.82 -31.88 -14.96
N LEU A 12 -5.17 -31.81 -16.14
CA LEU A 12 -4.12 -30.82 -16.39
C LEU A 12 -4.65 -29.39 -16.25
N GLY A 13 -5.84 -29.09 -16.78
CA GLY A 13 -6.49 -27.79 -16.64
C GLY A 13 -6.68 -27.39 -15.17
N TRP A 14 -7.17 -28.32 -14.34
CA TRP A 14 -7.26 -28.11 -12.89
C TRP A 14 -5.89 -27.92 -12.23
N THR A 15 -4.89 -28.71 -12.59
CA THR A 15 -3.52 -28.57 -12.05
C THR A 15 -2.94 -27.19 -12.38
N VAL A 16 -3.10 -26.71 -13.61
CA VAL A 16 -2.63 -25.37 -14.03
C VAL A 16 -3.37 -24.29 -13.25
N LEU A 17 -4.70 -24.36 -13.18
CA LEU A 17 -5.52 -23.38 -12.46
C LEU A 17 -5.13 -23.31 -10.97
N MET A 18 -5.07 -24.46 -10.30
CA MET A 18 -4.70 -24.51 -8.88
C MET A 18 -3.27 -24.06 -8.63
N GLY A 19 -2.33 -24.42 -9.51
CA GLY A 19 -0.94 -23.98 -9.42
C GLY A 19 -0.80 -22.47 -9.54
N VAL A 20 -1.51 -21.86 -10.50
CA VAL A 20 -1.52 -20.41 -10.71
C VAL A 20 -2.15 -19.67 -9.53
N LEU A 21 -3.26 -20.17 -9.00
CA LEU A 21 -3.90 -19.59 -7.80
C LEU A 21 -3.01 -19.75 -6.57
N LEU A 22 -2.44 -20.93 -6.33
CA LEU A 22 -1.51 -21.17 -5.23
C LEU A 22 -0.31 -20.23 -5.30
N TYR A 23 0.27 -20.07 -6.50
CA TYR A 23 1.38 -19.16 -6.71
C TYR A 23 0.98 -17.70 -6.46
N GLY A 24 0.04 -17.18 -7.23
CA GLY A 24 -0.32 -15.76 -7.27
C GLY A 24 -1.10 -15.28 -6.04
N GLU A 25 -1.77 -16.17 -5.32
CA GLU A 25 -2.56 -15.83 -4.13
C GLU A 25 -1.95 -16.30 -2.81
N ILE A 26 -0.88 -17.10 -2.79
CA ILE A 26 -0.29 -17.55 -1.51
C ILE A 26 1.22 -17.42 -1.55
N LEU A 27 1.90 -18.13 -2.46
CA LEU A 27 3.35 -18.26 -2.43
C LEU A 27 4.07 -16.92 -2.65
N VAL A 28 3.57 -16.05 -3.53
CA VAL A 28 4.18 -14.74 -3.77
C VAL A 28 4.14 -13.83 -2.54
N TYR A 29 3.05 -13.85 -1.79
CA TYR A 29 2.90 -13.06 -0.56
C TYR A 29 3.75 -13.64 0.57
N TRP A 30 3.72 -14.97 0.75
CA TRP A 30 4.56 -15.65 1.72
C TRP A 30 6.05 -15.40 1.45
N ARG A 31 6.47 -15.43 0.17
CA ARG A 31 7.85 -15.11 -0.23
C ARG A 31 8.21 -13.67 0.13
N ALA A 32 7.36 -12.70 -0.19
CA ALA A 32 7.61 -11.30 0.18
C ALA A 32 7.76 -11.15 1.70
N TYR A 33 6.80 -11.68 2.46
CA TYR A 33 6.85 -11.72 3.92
C TYR A 33 8.13 -12.38 4.47
N SER A 34 8.57 -13.51 3.90
CA SER A 34 9.75 -14.24 4.37
C SER A 34 11.07 -13.45 4.23
N LEU A 35 11.09 -12.41 3.39
CA LEU A 35 12.23 -11.53 3.18
C LEU A 35 12.20 -10.29 4.08
N TRP A 36 11.12 -10.07 4.80
CA TRP A 36 10.99 -8.92 5.68
C TRP A 36 11.88 -9.06 6.94
N PRO A 37 12.33 -7.94 7.52
CA PRO A 37 13.23 -7.97 8.66
C PRO A 37 12.56 -8.54 9.91
N ARG A 38 13.36 -9.14 10.79
CA ARG A 38 12.92 -9.45 12.15
C ARG A 38 13.04 -8.20 13.02
N THR A 39 12.16 -8.08 13.99
CA THR A 39 12.17 -6.99 14.98
C THR A 39 12.50 -7.53 16.36
N GLU A 40 12.99 -6.64 17.22
CA GLU A 40 13.25 -6.94 18.63
C GLU A 40 12.12 -6.40 19.51
N ALA A 41 11.83 -7.08 20.62
CA ALA A 41 10.68 -6.76 21.47
C ALA A 41 10.71 -5.34 22.06
N HIS A 42 11.89 -4.74 22.20
CA HIS A 42 12.08 -3.42 22.80
C HIS A 42 12.06 -2.28 21.78
N GLU A 43 11.87 -2.57 20.49
CA GLU A 43 11.83 -1.57 19.43
C GLU A 43 10.43 -0.97 19.30
N ALA A 44 10.38 0.36 19.25
CA ALA A 44 9.20 1.07 18.79
C ALA A 44 9.08 0.84 17.27
N ARG A 45 7.86 0.53 16.83
CA ARG A 45 7.57 0.07 15.46
C ARG A 45 6.43 0.91 14.89
N ILE A 46 6.73 1.60 13.79
CA ILE A 46 5.77 2.43 13.06
C ILE A 46 5.66 1.87 11.64
N LEU A 47 4.44 1.57 11.22
CA LEU A 47 4.14 1.21 9.84
C LEU A 47 3.74 2.47 9.07
N LEU A 48 4.36 2.70 7.92
CA LEU A 48 4.08 3.80 7.01
C LEU A 48 3.36 3.23 5.79
N VAL A 49 2.22 3.83 5.44
CA VAL A 49 1.39 3.46 4.29
C VAL A 49 1.28 4.67 3.38
N ALA A 50 1.93 4.60 2.22
CA ALA A 50 1.93 5.67 1.23
C ALA A 50 1.00 5.32 0.05
N ASP A 51 0.22 6.31 -0.37
CA ASP A 51 -0.64 6.28 -1.56
C ASP A 51 -1.44 4.97 -1.70
N PRO A 52 -2.22 4.55 -0.68
CA PRO A 52 -3.09 3.39 -0.84
C PRO A 52 -4.14 3.64 -1.92
N GLN A 53 -4.60 4.90 -2.05
CA GLN A 53 -5.39 5.45 -3.15
C GLN A 53 -6.48 4.49 -3.58
N ILE A 54 -7.44 4.24 -2.68
CA ILE A 54 -8.54 3.33 -3.01
C ILE A 54 -9.37 3.95 -4.14
N GLN A 55 -9.64 3.16 -5.18
CA GLN A 55 -10.30 3.67 -6.38
C GLN A 55 -11.77 3.97 -6.11
N GLY A 56 -12.27 5.03 -6.71
CA GLY A 56 -13.68 5.36 -6.68
C GLY A 56 -14.50 4.64 -7.75
N TYR A 57 -15.73 5.12 -7.94
CA TYR A 57 -16.69 4.54 -8.86
C TYR A 57 -16.71 5.20 -10.24
N ARG A 58 -16.12 6.39 -10.39
CA ARG A 58 -16.33 7.27 -11.54
C ARG A 58 -15.23 7.15 -12.59
N ASP A 59 -13.96 7.09 -12.19
CA ASP A 59 -12.81 7.05 -13.10
C ASP A 59 -12.34 5.63 -13.39
N GLU A 60 -12.94 4.65 -12.71
CA GLU A 60 -12.84 3.25 -13.06
C GLU A 60 -13.75 2.86 -14.24
N PRO A 61 -13.39 1.81 -15.03
CA PRO A 61 -14.25 1.29 -16.07
C PRO A 61 -15.67 1.01 -15.56
N GLN A 62 -16.67 1.52 -16.27
CA GLN A 62 -18.07 1.25 -15.91
C GLN A 62 -18.38 -0.26 -15.97
N SER A 63 -19.47 -0.69 -15.32
CA SER A 63 -19.94 -2.09 -15.30
C SER A 63 -19.07 -3.04 -14.45
N VAL A 64 -19.16 -4.34 -14.75
CA VAL A 64 -18.52 -5.45 -14.04
C VAL A 64 -17.01 -5.31 -14.00
N LEU A 65 -16.39 -4.67 -15.00
CA LEU A 65 -14.94 -4.51 -15.03
C LEU A 65 -14.45 -3.62 -13.88
N GLY A 66 -15.09 -2.47 -13.64
CA GLY A 66 -14.78 -1.61 -12.49
C GLY A 66 -15.03 -2.30 -11.14
N MET A 67 -16.06 -3.15 -11.06
CA MET A 67 -16.29 -3.95 -9.84
C MET A 67 -15.13 -4.91 -9.57
N ILE A 68 -14.60 -5.55 -10.61
CA ILE A 68 -13.48 -6.49 -10.50
C ILE A 68 -12.18 -5.75 -10.17
N THR A 69 -11.89 -4.61 -10.81
CA THR A 69 -10.66 -3.85 -10.57
C THR A 69 -10.61 -3.29 -9.15
N ARG A 70 -11.71 -2.70 -8.66
CA ARG A 70 -11.83 -2.26 -7.25
C ARG A 70 -11.68 -3.42 -6.28
N TRP A 71 -12.40 -4.52 -6.50
CA TRP A 71 -12.29 -5.70 -5.64
C TRP A 71 -10.87 -6.26 -5.59
N ASP A 72 -10.17 -6.30 -6.73
CA ASP A 72 -8.78 -6.78 -6.81
C ASP A 72 -7.84 -5.87 -6.02
N SER A 73 -8.01 -4.56 -6.16
CA SER A 73 -7.23 -3.53 -5.49
C SER A 73 -7.43 -3.56 -3.96
N ASP A 74 -8.69 -3.51 -3.51
CA ASP A 74 -9.04 -3.58 -2.09
C ASP A 74 -8.50 -4.85 -1.45
N ARG A 75 -8.64 -6.00 -2.15
CA ARG A 75 -8.11 -7.28 -1.70
C ARG A 75 -6.58 -7.28 -1.64
N TYR A 76 -5.91 -6.69 -2.63
CA TYR A 76 -4.46 -6.59 -2.65
C TYR A 76 -3.95 -5.78 -1.45
N LEU A 77 -4.49 -4.58 -1.24
CA LEU A 77 -4.15 -3.69 -0.13
C LEU A 77 -4.45 -4.34 1.22
N SER A 78 -5.64 -4.92 1.39
CA SER A 78 -6.05 -5.58 2.64
C SER A 78 -5.12 -6.75 2.99
N LYS A 79 -4.69 -7.51 1.96
CA LYS A 79 -3.82 -8.65 2.16
C LYS A 79 -2.39 -8.26 2.49
N THR A 80 -1.81 -7.30 1.79
CA THR A 80 -0.45 -6.83 2.08
C THR A 80 -0.37 -6.18 3.46
N PHE A 81 -1.39 -5.40 3.81
CA PHE A 81 -1.55 -4.85 5.16
C PHE A 81 -1.72 -5.95 6.21
N GLY A 82 -2.58 -6.94 5.96
CA GLY A 82 -2.80 -8.07 6.86
C GLY A 82 -1.53 -8.89 7.13
N TRP A 83 -0.65 -9.05 6.13
CA TRP A 83 0.66 -9.66 6.35
C TRP A 83 1.56 -8.79 7.24
N ALA A 84 1.54 -7.46 7.09
CA ALA A 84 2.33 -6.55 7.91
C ALA A 84 1.87 -6.55 9.37
N THR A 85 0.56 -6.49 9.63
CA THR A 85 0.00 -6.54 10.99
C THR A 85 0.11 -7.93 11.62
N PHE A 86 0.16 -8.99 10.81
CA PHE A 86 0.52 -10.33 11.30
C PHE A 86 2.01 -10.43 11.67
N ALA A 87 2.88 -9.80 10.88
CA ALA A 87 4.33 -9.87 11.07
C ALA A 87 4.82 -9.05 12.26
N TYR A 88 4.13 -7.97 12.60
CA TYR A 88 4.60 -6.97 13.53
C TYR A 88 3.47 -6.42 14.40
N ASP A 89 3.75 -6.33 15.68
CA ASP A 89 2.91 -5.62 16.65
C ASP A 89 3.26 -4.10 16.62
N MET A 90 2.46 -3.32 15.89
CA MET A 90 2.77 -1.90 15.63
C MET A 90 2.37 -1.01 16.80
N HIS A 91 3.22 -0.05 17.15
CA HIS A 91 2.90 0.98 18.14
C HIS A 91 2.17 2.16 17.51
N ALA A 92 2.46 2.43 16.23
CA ALA A 92 1.77 3.44 15.45
C ALA A 92 1.64 3.02 13.99
N LEU A 93 0.62 3.54 13.33
CA LEU A 93 0.37 3.41 11.90
C LEU A 93 0.18 4.81 11.31
N ALA A 94 1.00 5.18 10.33
CA ALA A 94 0.92 6.47 9.66
C ALA A 94 0.56 6.31 8.19
N PHE A 95 -0.55 6.93 7.78
CA PHE A 95 -0.95 7.05 6.40
C PHE A 95 -0.48 8.38 5.83
N LEU A 96 0.27 8.32 4.73
CA LEU A 96 1.01 9.44 4.16
C LEU A 96 0.26 10.15 3.02
N GLY A 97 -1.07 10.24 3.11
CA GLY A 97 -1.92 10.86 2.08
C GLY A 97 -2.30 9.95 0.92
N ASP A 98 -3.13 10.52 0.05
CA ASP A 98 -3.86 9.86 -1.04
C ASP A 98 -4.52 8.57 -0.55
N LEU A 99 -5.38 8.75 0.46
CA LEU A 99 -6.15 7.65 1.03
C LEU A 99 -7.20 7.18 0.03
N ILE A 100 -7.85 8.14 -0.64
CA ILE A 100 -8.96 7.95 -1.56
C ILE A 100 -8.67 8.74 -2.84
N ASP A 101 -8.89 8.11 -4.01
CA ASP A 101 -8.52 8.63 -5.33
C ASP A 101 -9.47 9.74 -5.85
N GLU A 102 -10.79 9.56 -5.70
CA GLU A 102 -11.79 10.36 -6.45
C GLU A 102 -12.58 11.35 -5.57
N VAL A 103 -11.95 12.01 -4.60
CA VAL A 103 -12.68 12.91 -3.68
C VAL A 103 -13.12 14.21 -4.36
N GLU A 104 -12.49 14.63 -5.47
CA GLU A 104 -12.93 15.80 -6.24
C GLU A 104 -14.34 15.63 -6.85
N HIS A 105 -14.64 14.43 -7.32
CA HIS A 105 -15.96 14.06 -7.84
C HIS A 105 -17.01 13.99 -6.76
N CYS A 106 -16.55 13.97 -5.51
CA CYS A 106 -17.34 14.09 -4.32
C CYS A 106 -17.73 15.55 -3.98
N PHE A 107 -17.60 16.50 -4.92
CA PHE A 107 -18.05 17.88 -4.71
C PHE A 107 -18.81 18.49 -5.90
N PHE A 108 -18.82 17.86 -7.07
CA PHE A 108 -19.35 18.46 -8.29
C PHE A 108 -20.49 17.65 -8.95
N THR A 109 -21.72 18.12 -8.76
CA THR A 109 -22.85 17.84 -9.66
C THR A 109 -23.43 19.15 -10.19
N LEU A 110 -23.61 19.25 -11.52
CA LEU A 110 -24.22 20.37 -12.25
C LEU A 110 -25.66 20.71 -11.81
N THR A 111 -26.24 19.96 -10.88
CA THR A 111 -27.61 20.11 -10.39
C THR A 111 -27.73 20.77 -9.01
N GLY A 112 -26.63 21.11 -8.33
CA GLY A 112 -26.67 21.80 -7.05
C GLY A 112 -27.37 21.02 -5.92
N SER A 113 -27.59 19.72 -6.09
CA SER A 113 -28.12 18.85 -5.04
C SER A 113 -26.98 18.35 -4.17
N ILE A 114 -27.07 18.62 -2.87
CA ILE A 114 -26.30 17.96 -1.81
C ILE A 114 -26.61 16.46 -1.89
N THR A 115 -25.83 15.68 -2.62
CA THR A 115 -26.02 14.22 -2.76
C THR A 115 -24.70 13.45 -2.86
N ASP A 116 -23.67 13.84 -2.10
CA ASP A 116 -22.34 13.23 -2.25
C ASP A 116 -21.64 12.73 -0.96
N ASP A 117 -22.06 13.17 0.22
CA ASP A 117 -21.50 12.62 1.47
C ASP A 117 -21.69 11.09 1.60
N GLU A 118 -22.70 10.51 0.96
CA GLU A 118 -22.89 9.06 0.93
C GLU A 118 -21.80 8.34 0.13
N THR A 119 -21.42 8.84 -1.05
CA THR A 119 -20.33 8.27 -1.86
C THR A 119 -19.01 8.38 -1.11
N TYR A 120 -18.73 9.55 -0.55
CA TYR A 120 -17.54 9.75 0.27
C TYR A 120 -17.50 8.80 1.46
N ARG A 121 -18.64 8.62 2.16
CA ARG A 121 -18.75 7.65 3.26
C ARG A 121 -18.52 6.21 2.80
N ILE A 122 -19.02 5.81 1.63
CA ILE A 122 -18.75 4.47 1.08
C ILE A 122 -17.24 4.28 0.84
N TYR A 123 -16.54 5.31 0.36
CA TYR A 123 -15.08 5.26 0.22
C TYR A 123 -14.39 5.15 1.58
N VAL A 124 -14.77 5.97 2.55
CA VAL A 124 -14.25 5.90 3.93
C VAL A 124 -14.49 4.52 4.56
N ASP A 125 -15.70 3.96 4.42
CA ASP A 125 -16.05 2.66 4.97
C ASP A 125 -15.23 1.54 4.30
N ARG A 126 -14.98 1.63 2.98
CA ARG A 126 -14.08 0.71 2.27
C ARG A 126 -12.65 0.85 2.78
N PHE A 127 -12.15 2.08 2.93
CA PHE A 127 -10.81 2.34 3.45
C PHE A 127 -10.64 1.72 4.83
N HIS A 128 -11.58 1.94 5.75
CA HIS A 128 -11.54 1.36 7.10
C HIS A 128 -11.80 -0.15 7.13
N GLY A 129 -12.49 -0.70 6.13
CA GLY A 129 -12.58 -2.14 5.91
C GLY A 129 -11.24 -2.79 5.53
N ILE A 130 -10.39 -2.06 4.80
CA ILE A 130 -9.02 -2.48 4.44
C ILE A 130 -8.06 -2.22 5.62
N TYR A 131 -8.20 -1.06 6.26
CA TYR A 131 -7.35 -0.55 7.33
C TYR A 131 -8.17 -0.22 8.59
N PRO A 132 -8.45 -1.22 9.45
CA PRO A 132 -9.25 -0.99 10.64
C PRO A 132 -8.64 0.07 11.58
N PRO A 133 -9.45 1.01 12.14
CA PRO A 133 -8.98 2.08 13.03
C PRO A 133 -8.27 1.63 14.32
N ASN A 134 -8.35 0.35 14.67
CA ASN A 134 -7.75 -0.25 15.86
C ASN A 134 -6.55 -1.15 15.52
N SER A 135 -5.98 -1.02 14.31
CA SER A 135 -4.83 -1.82 13.88
C SER A 135 -3.53 -1.45 14.59
N ALA A 136 -3.48 -0.29 15.26
CA ALA A 136 -2.39 0.14 16.11
C ALA A 136 -2.95 1.03 17.25
N PRO A 137 -2.22 1.19 18.37
CA PRO A 137 -2.59 2.11 19.44
C PRO A 137 -2.68 3.59 18.99
N VAL A 138 -1.85 3.98 18.02
CA VAL A 138 -1.81 5.33 17.46
C VAL A 138 -2.02 5.27 15.95
N MET A 139 -2.99 6.04 15.46
CA MET A 139 -3.32 6.17 14.04
C MET A 139 -3.03 7.60 13.61
N ILE A 140 -2.14 7.77 12.64
CA ILE A 140 -1.72 9.07 12.10
C ILE A 140 -2.18 9.15 10.66
N TYR A 141 -2.83 10.24 10.29
CA TYR A 141 -3.29 10.50 8.93
C TYR A 141 -2.74 11.84 8.46
N THR A 142 -2.22 11.87 7.24
CA THR A 142 -2.04 13.08 6.44
C THR A 142 -2.94 12.98 5.21
N SER A 143 -3.41 14.11 4.71
CA SER A 143 -4.12 14.18 3.42
C SER A 143 -3.14 14.40 2.28
N GLY A 144 -3.39 13.78 1.13
CA GLY A 144 -2.76 14.11 -0.15
C GLY A 144 -3.67 14.97 -1.04
N ASP A 145 -3.25 15.19 -2.29
CA ASP A 145 -3.98 16.03 -3.24
C ASP A 145 -5.25 15.36 -3.76
N ASN A 146 -5.32 14.03 -3.78
CA ASN A 146 -6.55 13.30 -4.11
C ASN A 146 -7.58 13.32 -2.96
N ASP A 147 -7.13 13.57 -1.72
CA ASP A 147 -8.01 13.58 -0.54
C ASP A 147 -8.74 14.92 -0.34
N ILE A 148 -8.08 16.03 -0.67
CA ILE A 148 -8.56 17.39 -0.35
C ILE A 148 -8.44 18.40 -1.51
N GLY A 149 -8.09 17.94 -2.72
CA GLY A 149 -7.79 18.78 -3.87
C GLY A 149 -6.32 19.16 -3.95
N GLY A 150 -5.87 19.61 -5.13
CA GLY A 150 -4.47 19.92 -5.43
C GLY A 150 -4.01 19.34 -6.79
N GLU A 151 -4.72 18.33 -7.29
CA GLU A 151 -4.48 17.71 -8.60
C GLU A 151 -5.42 18.29 -9.67
N GLY A 152 -5.03 18.26 -10.95
CA GLY A 152 -5.96 18.41 -12.09
C GLY A 152 -6.72 19.74 -12.23
N GLY A 153 -6.42 20.75 -11.41
CA GLY A 153 -7.18 22.01 -11.33
C GLY A 153 -8.25 22.03 -10.23
N ASP A 154 -8.36 20.96 -9.44
CA ASP A 154 -9.24 20.87 -8.28
C ASP A 154 -8.64 21.65 -7.09
N PRO A 155 -9.27 22.75 -6.63
CA PRO A 155 -8.69 23.57 -5.58
C PRO A 155 -8.83 22.91 -4.21
N VAL A 156 -7.82 23.14 -3.36
CA VAL A 156 -7.93 22.88 -1.92
C VAL A 156 -8.91 23.86 -1.30
N THR A 157 -9.95 23.36 -0.62
CA THR A 157 -10.93 24.19 0.10
C THR A 157 -11.05 23.81 1.57
N ASP A 158 -11.50 24.75 2.42
CA ASP A 158 -11.69 24.49 3.84
C ASP A 158 -12.75 23.40 4.09
N GLU A 159 -13.76 23.29 3.23
CA GLU A 159 -14.80 22.25 3.30
C GLU A 159 -14.21 20.86 3.05
N LYS A 160 -13.34 20.70 2.05
CA LYS A 160 -12.64 19.45 1.76
C LYS A 160 -11.75 19.02 2.92
N VAL A 161 -10.98 19.96 3.45
CA VAL A 161 -10.11 19.72 4.62
C VAL A 161 -10.94 19.34 5.84
N ALA A 162 -12.07 20.02 6.09
CA ALA A 162 -12.96 19.71 7.20
C ALA A 162 -13.61 18.32 7.06
N ARG A 163 -14.09 17.97 5.86
CA ARG A 163 -14.67 16.64 5.57
C ARG A 163 -13.65 15.53 5.75
N PHE A 164 -12.43 15.71 5.26
CA PHE A 164 -11.33 14.77 5.52
C PHE A 164 -11.08 14.59 7.02
N ARG A 165 -10.91 15.68 7.76
CA ARG A 165 -10.63 15.66 9.22
C ARG A 165 -11.77 15.03 10.04
N GLN A 166 -13.01 15.06 9.54
CA GLN A 166 -14.16 14.42 10.19
C GLN A 166 -14.05 12.88 10.17
N HIS A 167 -13.49 12.32 9.09
CA HIS A 167 -13.39 10.87 8.89
C HIS A 167 -12.00 10.31 9.22
N PHE A 168 -10.95 11.14 9.05
CA PHE A 168 -9.56 10.84 9.36
C PHE A 168 -9.04 11.88 10.35
N PRO A 169 -9.23 11.67 11.67
CA PRO A 169 -8.83 12.65 12.68
C PRO A 169 -7.34 12.93 12.64
N VAL A 170 -6.96 14.12 12.18
CA VAL A 170 -5.57 14.58 12.14
C VAL A 170 -5.26 15.33 13.43
N GLN A 171 -4.23 14.87 14.14
CA GLN A 171 -3.65 15.61 15.27
C GLN A 171 -2.26 16.10 14.88
N PRO A 172 -1.94 17.40 15.09
CA PRO A 172 -0.63 17.96 14.71
C PRO A 172 0.56 17.31 15.39
N LEU A 173 0.40 16.80 16.62
CA LEU A 173 1.45 16.14 17.39
C LEU A 173 0.85 14.95 18.13
N GLN A 174 1.40 13.76 17.91
CA GLN A 174 0.97 12.52 18.57
C GLN A 174 2.16 11.80 19.19
N ASN A 175 2.07 11.50 20.49
CA ASN A 175 3.07 10.70 21.19
C ASN A 175 2.81 9.21 20.97
N ILE A 176 3.87 8.43 20.77
CA ILE A 176 3.79 6.98 20.78
C ILE A 176 3.85 6.48 22.23
N PRO A 177 2.81 5.79 22.74
CA PRO A 177 2.72 5.39 24.14
C PRO A 177 3.94 4.64 24.65
N GLY A 178 4.42 5.01 25.83
CA GLY A 178 5.58 4.38 26.46
C GLY A 178 6.93 4.76 25.85
N THR A 179 6.96 5.79 24.98
CA THR A 179 8.19 6.28 24.34
C THR A 179 8.27 7.81 24.40
N ASN A 180 9.47 8.33 24.14
CA ASN A 180 9.78 9.74 23.92
C ASN A 180 9.59 10.17 22.45
N ILE A 181 8.95 9.33 21.62
CA ILE A 181 8.77 9.58 20.19
C ILE A 181 7.46 10.33 19.96
N ASN A 182 7.53 11.42 19.22
CA ASN A 182 6.38 12.17 18.75
C ASN A 182 6.36 12.22 17.23
N VAL A 183 5.18 12.02 16.65
CA VAL A 183 4.94 12.13 15.21
C VAL A 183 4.13 13.38 14.94
N ILE A 184 4.61 14.18 14.00
CA ILE A 184 3.98 15.41 13.53
C ILE A 184 3.45 15.17 12.13
N ALA A 185 2.14 15.33 11.95
CA ALA A 185 1.49 15.21 10.65
C ALA A 185 1.41 16.58 9.98
N ALA A 186 2.09 16.74 8.85
CA ALA A 186 2.09 17.98 8.08
C ALA A 186 1.21 17.87 6.84
N ASN A 187 0.39 18.89 6.62
CA ASN A 187 -0.38 19.07 5.40
C ASN A 187 0.10 20.31 4.64
N VAL A 188 0.95 20.05 3.63
CA VAL A 188 1.56 21.11 2.79
C VAL A 188 0.54 21.84 1.93
N LEU A 189 -0.50 21.13 1.48
CA LEU A 189 -1.54 21.69 0.60
C LEU A 189 -2.37 22.78 1.28
N SER A 190 -2.57 22.67 2.59
CA SER A 190 -3.32 23.66 3.36
C SER A 190 -2.60 25.02 3.48
N GLN A 191 -1.26 25.04 3.36
CA GLN A 191 -0.39 26.20 3.56
C GLN A 191 -0.61 26.98 4.88
N LYS A 192 -1.19 26.34 5.92
CA LYS A 192 -1.46 26.97 7.22
C LYS A 192 -0.28 26.79 8.19
N ALA A 193 0.74 27.63 8.06
CA ALA A 193 1.97 27.53 8.87
C ALA A 193 1.72 27.73 10.37
N SER A 194 0.67 28.48 10.71
CA SER A 194 0.23 28.72 12.08
C SER A 194 -0.12 27.43 12.85
N GLU A 195 -0.48 26.34 12.17
CA GLU A 195 -0.71 25.03 12.82
C GLU A 195 0.59 24.48 13.43
N PHE A 196 1.76 24.87 12.90
CA PHE A 196 3.08 24.40 13.36
C PHE A 196 3.74 25.39 14.33
N GLU A 197 3.44 26.68 14.22
CA GLU A 197 3.91 27.69 15.19
C GLU A 197 3.38 27.45 16.60
N ALA A 198 2.22 26.79 16.72
CA ALA A 198 1.62 26.40 17.99
C ALA A 198 2.25 25.14 18.62
N LEU A 199 3.21 24.48 17.95
CA LEU A 199 3.85 23.29 18.49
C LEU A 199 4.69 23.64 19.74
N PRO A 200 4.66 22.79 20.79
CA PRO A 200 5.51 23.01 21.94
C PRO A 200 6.99 22.93 21.54
N PRO A 201 7.89 23.67 22.21
CA PRO A 201 9.32 23.50 22.04
C PRO A 201 9.72 22.03 22.24
N LYS A 202 10.63 21.55 21.41
CA LYS A 202 11.14 20.18 21.50
C LYS A 202 11.91 19.97 22.80
N LYS A 203 11.62 18.90 23.52
CA LYS A 203 12.41 18.52 24.71
C LYS A 203 13.73 17.86 24.29
N GLU A 204 14.75 17.95 25.13
CA GLU A 204 16.09 17.44 24.83
C GLU A 204 16.13 15.94 24.54
N ASP A 205 15.30 15.16 25.25
CA ASP A 205 15.16 13.73 25.09
C ASP A 205 14.06 13.33 24.08
N GLU A 206 13.37 14.30 23.48
CA GLU A 206 12.27 14.01 22.56
C GLU A 206 12.79 13.61 21.18
N PHE A 207 12.22 12.56 20.59
CA PHE A 207 12.45 12.23 19.19
C PHE A 207 11.25 12.68 18.36
N ARG A 208 11.46 13.42 17.27
CA ARG A 208 10.40 13.96 16.42
C ARG A 208 10.48 13.42 15.01
N ILE A 209 9.40 12.80 14.57
CA ILE A 209 9.20 12.32 13.21
C ILE A 209 8.22 13.26 12.53
N LEU A 210 8.59 13.83 11.39
CA LEU A 210 7.66 14.60 10.57
C LEU A 210 7.16 13.71 9.43
N VAL A 211 5.85 13.61 9.28
CA VAL A 211 5.21 12.89 8.17
C VAL A 211 4.42 13.85 7.30
N SER A 212 4.46 13.67 6.00
CA SER A 212 3.78 14.52 5.01
C SER A 212 3.37 13.66 3.81
N HIS A 213 2.43 14.13 2.99
CA HIS A 213 2.19 13.53 1.68
C HIS A 213 3.24 14.00 0.67
N PHE A 214 3.36 15.31 0.49
CA PHE A 214 4.41 15.90 -0.37
C PHE A 214 5.75 15.88 0.32
N SER A 215 6.81 15.68 -0.48
CA SER A 215 8.16 15.93 0.02
C SER A 215 8.34 17.38 0.44
N LEU A 216 9.01 17.58 1.57
CA LEU A 216 9.17 18.89 2.17
C LEU A 216 10.41 19.63 1.63
N MET A 217 11.35 18.94 0.98
CA MET A 217 12.64 19.52 0.61
C MET A 217 13.06 19.08 -0.82
N PRO A 218 13.73 19.91 -1.63
CA PRO A 218 13.30 21.25 -2.03
C PRO A 218 12.23 21.13 -3.13
N THR A 219 10.97 20.93 -2.75
CA THR A 219 9.83 20.91 -3.67
C THR A 219 9.27 22.33 -3.90
N THR A 220 8.26 22.43 -4.76
CA THR A 220 7.53 23.62 -5.21
C THR A 220 7.09 24.60 -4.09
N TYR A 221 6.99 24.15 -2.83
CA TYR A 221 6.50 24.91 -1.68
C TYR A 221 7.62 25.38 -0.72
N SER A 222 8.84 25.58 -1.24
CA SER A 222 10.08 25.69 -0.46
C SER A 222 10.07 26.67 0.73
N ASP A 223 9.36 27.80 0.70
CA ASP A 223 9.28 28.72 1.85
C ASP A 223 8.43 28.15 2.99
N PHE A 224 7.24 27.65 2.64
CA PHE A 224 6.33 27.02 3.59
C PHE A 224 6.97 25.76 4.18
N SER A 225 7.51 24.88 3.34
CA SER A 225 8.12 23.63 3.82
C SER A 225 9.32 23.89 4.74
N ARG A 226 10.13 24.93 4.44
CA ARG A 226 11.21 25.36 5.35
C ARG A 226 10.68 25.88 6.69
N ALA A 227 9.58 26.64 6.68
CA ALA A 227 8.95 27.12 7.91
C ALA A 227 8.43 25.95 8.76
N VAL A 228 7.77 24.96 8.13
CA VAL A 228 7.28 23.75 8.80
C VAL A 228 8.42 22.94 9.40
N VAL A 229 9.47 22.63 8.62
CA VAL A 229 10.62 21.86 9.11
C VAL A 229 11.32 22.59 10.26
N LYS A 230 11.48 23.92 10.16
CA LYS A 230 12.08 24.73 11.21
C LYS A 230 11.23 24.74 12.49
N ALA A 231 9.91 24.89 12.38
CA ALA A 231 9.00 24.92 13.53
C ALA A 231 8.86 23.55 14.20
N ALA A 232 8.77 22.47 13.40
CA ALA A 232 8.65 21.11 13.90
C ALA A 232 9.93 20.60 14.57
N ASP A 233 11.10 21.07 14.14
CA ASP A 233 12.43 20.56 14.54
C ASP A 233 12.53 19.01 14.51
N PRO A 234 12.27 18.37 13.35
CA PRO A 234 12.28 16.92 13.24
C PRO A 234 13.68 16.32 13.22
N ASP A 235 13.79 15.08 13.66
CA ASP A 235 15.00 14.27 13.52
C ASP A 235 15.03 13.55 12.16
N VAL A 236 13.86 13.19 11.63
CA VAL A 236 13.68 12.53 10.32
C VAL A 236 12.35 12.96 9.70
N ILE A 237 12.29 12.95 8.36
CA ILE A 237 11.08 13.21 7.58
C ILE A 237 10.68 11.94 6.81
N PHE A 238 9.39 11.62 6.77
CA PHE A 238 8.83 10.63 5.85
C PHE A 238 7.76 11.28 4.97
N SER A 239 7.81 11.02 3.66
CA SER A 239 6.85 11.54 2.69
C SER A 239 6.42 10.51 1.63
N ALA A 240 5.54 10.89 0.72
CA ALA A 240 4.94 10.05 -0.31
C ALA A 240 4.81 10.81 -1.66
N HIS A 241 3.68 10.69 -2.37
CA HIS A 241 3.31 11.42 -3.60
C HIS A 241 4.08 11.02 -4.86
N PHE A 242 5.40 10.82 -4.82
CA PHE A 242 6.16 10.43 -6.02
C PHE A 242 5.93 8.97 -6.45
N HIS A 243 5.23 8.18 -5.64
CA HIS A 243 4.93 6.75 -5.78
C HIS A 243 6.13 5.79 -5.82
N TYR A 244 7.34 6.26 -6.15
CA TYR A 244 8.58 5.50 -6.00
C TYR A 244 9.32 5.94 -4.75
N GLY A 245 10.05 5.01 -4.13
CA GLY A 245 10.81 5.33 -2.94
C GLY A 245 12.18 5.92 -3.23
N LEU A 246 12.59 6.85 -2.37
CA LEU A 246 13.92 7.42 -2.39
C LEU A 246 14.33 7.93 -1.01
N LYS A 247 15.64 8.04 -0.80
CA LYS A 247 16.25 8.79 0.31
C LYS A 247 16.83 10.08 -0.24
N GLU A 248 16.60 11.18 0.46
CA GLU A 248 17.29 12.46 0.27
C GLU A 248 17.87 12.97 1.59
N GLU A 249 18.89 13.81 1.47
CA GLU A 249 19.58 14.43 2.60
C GLU A 249 19.70 15.94 2.38
N TYR A 250 19.47 16.69 3.45
CA TYR A 250 19.46 18.15 3.43
C TYR A 250 20.25 18.73 4.58
N GLU A 251 20.84 19.90 4.34
CA GLU A 251 21.48 20.66 5.39
C GLU A 251 20.42 21.37 6.25
N ARG A 252 20.43 21.19 7.57
CA ARG A 252 19.43 21.79 8.48
C ARG A 252 19.45 23.31 8.47
N SER A 253 20.64 23.91 8.39
CA SER A 253 20.83 25.37 8.42
C SER A 253 20.30 26.07 7.16
N SER A 254 20.50 25.47 5.98
CA SER A 254 20.19 26.10 4.69
C SER A 254 18.93 25.54 4.02
N GLY A 255 18.49 24.33 4.42
CA GLY A 255 17.42 23.57 3.77
C GLY A 255 17.77 23.12 2.35
N LYS A 256 19.04 23.19 1.95
CA LYS A 256 19.48 22.82 0.61
C LYS A 256 19.72 21.32 0.52
N SER A 257 19.28 20.73 -0.60
CA SER A 257 19.60 19.35 -0.96
C SER A 257 21.11 19.19 -1.14
N VAL A 258 21.65 18.13 -0.54
CA VAL A 258 23.01 17.70 -0.80
C VAL A 258 22.99 16.80 -2.03
N SER A 259 23.18 17.43 -3.19
CA SER A 259 22.89 16.90 -4.54
C SER A 259 23.54 15.56 -4.93
N ASN A 260 24.43 15.02 -4.11
CA ASN A 260 25.14 13.76 -4.37
C ASN A 260 24.62 12.57 -3.54
N VAL A 261 23.51 12.73 -2.79
CA VAL A 261 23.02 11.70 -1.84
C VAL A 261 21.58 11.24 -2.09
N THR A 262 20.97 11.60 -3.23
CA THR A 262 19.68 11.03 -3.62
C THR A 262 19.85 9.55 -3.98
N ARG A 263 19.23 8.66 -3.19
CA ARG A 263 19.27 7.21 -3.41
C ARG A 263 17.86 6.70 -3.69
N ARG A 264 17.58 6.34 -4.95
CA ARG A 264 16.33 5.66 -5.32
C ARG A 264 16.33 4.24 -4.77
N PHE A 265 15.21 3.84 -4.20
CA PHE A 265 15.04 2.47 -3.75
C PHE A 265 14.66 1.55 -4.90
N THR A 266 15.17 0.32 -4.85
CA THR A 266 14.82 -0.77 -5.78
C THR A 266 14.72 -2.07 -5.01
N GLN A 267 13.79 -2.95 -5.42
CA GLN A 267 13.62 -4.23 -4.76
C GLN A 267 14.88 -5.11 -4.88
N VAL A 268 15.60 -5.03 -6.00
CA VAL A 268 16.82 -5.83 -6.21
C VAL A 268 18.02 -5.25 -5.45
N GLY A 269 18.12 -3.92 -5.32
CA GLY A 269 19.26 -3.26 -4.68
C GLY A 269 19.13 -3.10 -3.16
N ASP A 270 17.91 -3.12 -2.62
CA ASP A 270 17.64 -2.86 -1.19
C ASP A 270 17.19 -4.09 -0.39
N LEU A 271 17.02 -5.25 -1.03
CA LEU A 271 16.77 -6.49 -0.31
C LEU A 271 18.10 -7.08 0.23
N PRO A 272 18.28 -7.26 1.56
CA PRO A 272 17.49 -6.81 2.70
C PRO A 272 18.27 -5.80 3.54
N ILE A 273 18.86 -4.77 2.93
CA ILE A 273 19.80 -3.89 3.64
C ILE A 273 18.98 -2.85 4.43
N PRO A 274 19.00 -2.88 5.78
CA PRO A 274 18.41 -1.82 6.60
C PRO A 274 19.02 -0.49 6.21
N LEU A 275 18.18 0.54 6.07
CA LEU A 275 18.67 1.90 5.99
C LEU A 275 18.78 2.45 7.42
N ASN A 276 20.01 2.57 7.91
CA ASN A 276 20.26 3.32 9.12
C ASN A 276 20.09 4.81 8.79
N ILE A 277 19.19 5.46 9.51
CA ILE A 277 18.93 6.88 9.34
C ILE A 277 19.83 7.65 10.30
N ASN A 278 20.58 8.60 9.77
CA ASN A 278 21.42 9.46 10.60
C ASN A 278 20.54 10.45 11.36
N THR A 279 20.45 10.25 12.67
CA THR A 279 19.72 11.13 13.60
C THR A 279 20.67 12.03 14.40
N ASP A 280 21.98 12.02 14.11
CA ASP A 280 22.97 12.88 14.77
C ASP A 280 22.75 14.35 14.40
N ARG A 281 22.22 15.10 15.38
CA ARG A 281 21.97 16.54 15.25
C ARG A 281 23.26 17.35 15.03
N ASN A 282 24.42 16.86 15.48
CA ASN A 282 25.69 17.56 15.27
C ASN A 282 26.14 17.53 13.81
N ALA A 283 25.61 16.61 13.00
CA ALA A 283 25.95 16.52 11.59
C ALA A 283 25.40 17.68 10.75
N ASN A 284 24.54 18.55 11.30
CA ASN A 284 23.82 19.60 10.56
C ASN A 284 23.02 19.04 9.36
N MET A 285 22.60 17.77 9.42
CA MET A 285 21.91 17.07 8.35
C MET A 285 20.54 16.56 8.81
N ILE A 286 19.59 16.50 7.89
CA ILE A 286 18.31 15.84 8.05
C ILE A 286 18.04 14.94 6.85
N GLU A 287 17.52 13.76 7.11
CA GLU A 287 17.16 12.79 6.07
C GLU A 287 15.64 12.79 5.85
N GLU A 288 15.25 12.74 4.58
CA GLU A 288 13.88 12.50 4.16
C GLU A 288 13.80 11.18 3.40
N ILE A 289 12.83 10.36 3.79
CA ILE A 289 12.52 9.12 3.12
C ILE A 289 11.16 9.26 2.44
N ILE A 290 11.17 9.23 1.13
CA ILE A 290 9.94 9.12 0.35
C ILE A 290 9.62 7.64 0.29
N VAL A 291 8.49 7.27 0.87
CA VAL A 291 8.00 5.90 0.98
C VAL A 291 7.37 5.51 -0.36
N PRO A 292 7.73 4.36 -0.97
CA PRO A 292 7.06 3.88 -2.18
C PRO A 292 5.56 3.69 -1.93
N THR A 293 4.75 3.89 -2.98
CA THR A 293 3.32 3.55 -2.92
C THR A 293 3.13 2.09 -2.53
N CYS A 294 2.09 1.82 -1.76
CA CYS A 294 1.65 0.45 -1.47
C CYS A 294 0.67 -0.09 -2.52
N SER A 295 0.21 0.75 -3.46
CA SER A 295 -0.82 0.44 -4.45
C SER A 295 -0.23 0.19 -5.83
N TYR A 296 -0.65 -0.91 -6.48
CA TYR A 296 -0.25 -1.17 -7.88
C TYR A 296 -1.03 -0.30 -8.87
N ARG A 297 -2.11 0.36 -8.42
CA ARG A 297 -2.99 1.13 -9.28
C ARG A 297 -2.36 2.44 -9.75
N MET A 298 -1.28 2.87 -9.08
CA MET A 298 -0.45 3.99 -9.51
C MET A 298 0.47 3.66 -10.71
N GLY A 299 0.44 2.42 -11.21
CA GLY A 299 1.27 2.02 -12.36
C GLY A 299 2.70 1.62 -11.98
N PHE A 300 3.03 1.54 -10.69
CA PHE A 300 4.37 1.21 -10.22
C PHE A 300 4.53 -0.29 -9.94
N LYS A 301 5.65 -0.86 -10.40
CA LYS A 301 5.96 -2.28 -10.23
C LYS A 301 6.51 -2.60 -8.85
N GLU A 302 7.27 -1.67 -8.28
CA GLU A 302 7.94 -1.78 -6.99
C GLU A 302 7.11 -1.04 -5.96
N MET A 303 6.33 -1.80 -5.19
CA MET A 303 5.50 -1.28 -4.11
C MET A 303 6.07 -1.74 -2.77
N ALA A 304 5.87 -0.94 -1.73
CA ALA A 304 6.31 -1.28 -0.39
C ALA A 304 5.33 -0.74 0.65
N LEU A 305 5.45 -1.27 1.87
CA LEU A 305 5.11 -0.53 3.08
C LEU A 305 6.41 -0.06 3.74
N GLY A 306 6.40 1.08 4.42
CA GLY A 306 7.56 1.52 5.17
C GLY A 306 7.53 0.97 6.59
N LEU A 307 8.59 0.33 7.06
CA LEU A 307 8.73 -0.05 8.48
C LEU A 307 9.82 0.79 9.12
N VAL A 308 9.45 1.57 10.13
CA VAL A 308 10.37 2.31 10.97
C VAL A 308 10.54 1.57 12.28
N ARG A 309 11.79 1.27 12.63
CA ARG A 309 12.19 0.66 13.89
C ARG A 309 13.08 1.64 14.64
N ILE A 310 12.72 1.95 15.87
CA ILE A 310 13.47 2.88 16.71
C ILE A 310 13.88 2.15 17.97
N ARG A 311 15.18 2.15 18.26
CA ARG A 311 15.72 1.63 19.52
C ARG A 311 15.67 2.74 20.58
N PRO A 312 14.77 2.68 21.57
CA PRO A 312 14.52 3.83 22.45
C PRO A 312 15.73 4.25 23.29
N LYS A 313 16.66 3.33 23.57
CA LYS A 313 17.85 3.59 24.40
C LYS A 313 18.99 4.28 23.64
N THR A 314 19.14 3.99 22.36
CA THR A 314 20.24 4.53 21.55
C THR A 314 19.78 5.61 20.59
N GLY A 315 18.47 5.73 20.34
CA GLY A 315 17.92 6.64 19.33
C GLY A 315 18.20 6.19 17.89
N ASP A 316 18.77 4.99 17.71
CA ASP A 316 19.04 4.46 16.37
C ASP A 316 17.71 4.19 15.67
N LEU A 317 17.58 4.80 14.48
CA LEU A 317 16.43 4.63 13.63
C LEU A 317 16.82 3.82 12.40
N ILE A 318 16.05 2.77 12.16
CA ILE A 318 16.21 1.87 11.03
C ILE A 318 14.94 1.90 10.20
N TYR A 319 15.08 2.21 8.91
CA TYR A 319 14.01 2.13 7.94
C TYR A 319 14.15 0.91 7.04
N HIS A 320 13.02 0.27 6.74
CA HIS A 320 12.93 -0.83 5.79
C HIS A 320 11.77 -0.62 4.82
N ASN A 321 12.03 -0.86 3.54
CA ASN A 321 10.97 -1.14 2.57
C ASN A 321 10.51 -2.59 2.75
N LEU A 322 9.28 -2.77 3.24
CA LEU A 322 8.58 -4.05 3.21
C LEU A 322 8.06 -4.28 1.79
N TRP A 323 8.95 -4.70 0.91
CA TRP A 323 8.62 -4.90 -0.50
C TRP A 323 7.45 -5.86 -0.69
N LEU A 324 6.50 -5.45 -1.51
CA LEU A 324 5.27 -6.17 -1.80
C LEU A 324 5.41 -6.97 -3.10
N PRO A 325 4.60 -8.03 -3.29
CA PRO A 325 4.61 -8.77 -4.55
C PRO A 325 4.12 -7.90 -5.73
N SER A 326 4.81 -7.96 -6.86
CA SER A 326 4.33 -7.26 -8.07
C SER A 326 2.98 -7.83 -8.55
N ARG A 327 1.90 -7.05 -8.38
CA ARG A 327 0.56 -7.47 -8.82
C ARG A 327 0.46 -7.59 -10.34
N PHE A 328 1.14 -6.73 -11.10
CA PHE A 328 1.17 -6.80 -12.56
C PHE A 328 1.66 -8.15 -13.11
N ALA A 329 2.70 -8.72 -12.51
CA ALA A 329 3.19 -10.04 -12.93
C ALA A 329 2.14 -11.15 -12.70
N ASN A 330 1.40 -11.06 -11.58
CA ASN A 330 0.33 -12.01 -11.27
C ASN A 330 -0.88 -11.83 -12.20
N LEU A 331 -1.29 -10.59 -12.48
CA LEU A 331 -2.36 -10.30 -13.43
C LEU A 331 -2.03 -10.80 -14.83
N TYR A 332 -0.78 -10.61 -15.29
CA TYR A 332 -0.32 -11.17 -16.56
C TYR A 332 -0.37 -12.70 -16.56
N LEU A 333 0.10 -13.35 -15.48
CA LEU A 333 0.01 -14.79 -15.32
C LEU A 333 -1.44 -15.27 -15.41
N TYR A 334 -2.39 -14.58 -14.78
CA TYR A 334 -3.81 -14.91 -14.85
C TYR A 334 -4.38 -14.74 -16.26
N ALA A 335 -4.03 -13.65 -16.94
CA ALA A 335 -4.46 -13.36 -18.30
C ALA A 335 -3.99 -14.44 -19.31
N VAL A 336 -2.79 -15.00 -19.11
CA VAL A 336 -2.28 -16.10 -19.95
C VAL A 336 -2.84 -17.46 -19.54
N ALA A 337 -2.93 -17.73 -18.24
CA ALA A 337 -3.35 -19.04 -17.74
C ALA A 337 -4.82 -19.34 -18.01
N LEU A 338 -5.70 -18.33 -17.93
CA LEU A 338 -7.14 -18.52 -18.09
C LEU A 338 -7.51 -19.08 -19.48
N PRO A 339 -7.04 -18.51 -20.61
CA PRO A 339 -7.24 -19.10 -21.93
C PRO A 339 -6.71 -20.53 -22.04
N VAL A 340 -5.52 -20.82 -21.49
CA VAL A 340 -4.92 -22.16 -21.53
C VAL A 340 -5.81 -23.18 -20.81
N VAL A 341 -6.30 -22.83 -19.63
CA VAL A 341 -7.21 -23.68 -18.84
C VAL A 341 -8.52 -23.92 -19.59
N LEU A 342 -9.11 -22.88 -20.19
CA LEU A 342 -10.32 -23.00 -21.01
C LEU A 342 -10.12 -23.94 -22.21
N ILE A 343 -9.01 -23.81 -22.92
CA ILE A 343 -8.65 -24.68 -24.05
C ILE A 343 -8.51 -26.13 -23.60
N LEU A 344 -7.83 -26.38 -22.47
CA LEU A 344 -7.65 -27.72 -21.92
C LEU A 344 -9.00 -28.37 -21.55
N PHE A 345 -9.92 -27.60 -20.96
CA PHE A 345 -11.27 -28.09 -20.66
C PHE A 345 -12.08 -28.40 -21.92
N VAL A 346 -12.04 -27.54 -22.95
CA VAL A 346 -12.72 -27.78 -24.22
C VAL A 346 -12.18 -29.06 -24.90
N ILE A 347 -10.86 -29.25 -24.92
CA ILE A 347 -10.25 -30.47 -25.48
C ILE A 347 -10.66 -31.70 -24.68
N GLY A 348 -10.63 -31.61 -23.34
CA GLY A 348 -11.04 -32.68 -22.44
C GLY A 348 -12.49 -33.12 -22.69
N GLN A 349 -13.42 -32.16 -22.79
CA GLN A 349 -14.83 -32.44 -23.07
C GLN A 349 -15.05 -33.07 -24.44
N ARG A 350 -14.36 -32.58 -25.50
CA ARG A 350 -14.44 -33.16 -26.84
C ARG A 350 -13.96 -34.61 -26.87
N LYS A 351 -12.84 -34.91 -26.19
CA LYS A 351 -12.31 -36.28 -26.08
C LYS A 351 -13.22 -37.20 -25.28
N ALA A 352 -13.87 -36.70 -24.23
CA ALA A 352 -14.84 -37.47 -23.46
C ALA A 352 -16.10 -37.83 -24.27
N LYS A 353 -16.62 -36.88 -25.06
CA LYS A 353 -17.78 -37.11 -25.96
C LYS A 353 -17.47 -38.11 -27.08
N ASN A 354 -16.24 -38.10 -27.60
CA ASN A 354 -15.81 -38.98 -28.69
C ASN A 354 -15.36 -40.37 -28.24
N LYS A 355 -15.41 -40.69 -26.94
CA LYS A 355 -15.06 -42.03 -26.45
C LYS A 355 -16.20 -42.99 -26.82
N PRO A 356 -15.98 -44.02 -27.65
CA PRO A 356 -17.04 -44.95 -28.01
C PRO A 356 -17.60 -45.58 -26.74
N ARG A 357 -18.92 -45.48 -26.53
CA ARG A 357 -19.61 -46.24 -25.49
C ARG A 357 -19.32 -47.71 -25.78
N SER A 358 -18.46 -48.34 -24.98
CA SER A 358 -18.31 -49.78 -25.06
C SER A 358 -19.70 -50.39 -24.88
N ARG A 359 -20.16 -51.13 -25.90
CA ARG A 359 -21.35 -51.96 -25.80
C ARG A 359 -21.21 -52.75 -24.51
N LYS A 360 -22.11 -52.54 -23.54
CA LYS A 360 -22.36 -53.53 -22.50
C LYS A 360 -22.74 -54.80 -23.26
N SER A 361 -21.83 -55.75 -23.38
CA SER A 361 -22.17 -57.09 -23.85
C SER A 361 -23.14 -57.65 -22.82
N SER A 362 -24.43 -57.67 -23.17
CA SER A 362 -25.43 -58.46 -22.46
C SER A 362 -25.02 -59.93 -22.57
N PHE A 363 -24.31 -60.42 -21.56
CA PHE A 363 -24.08 -61.84 -21.40
C PHE A 363 -25.38 -62.43 -20.85
N SER A 364 -26.29 -62.74 -21.76
CA SER A 364 -27.45 -63.59 -21.51
C SER A 364 -26.91 -65.02 -21.38
N ALA A 365 -26.69 -65.49 -20.14
CA ALA A 365 -26.42 -66.89 -19.88
C ALA A 365 -27.73 -67.68 -20.05
N ASP A 366 -27.85 -68.37 -21.17
CA ASP A 366 -28.96 -69.27 -21.47
C ASP A 366 -28.76 -70.58 -20.69
N TYR A 367 -29.34 -70.65 -19.48
CA TYR A 367 -29.44 -71.86 -18.66
C TYR A 367 -30.68 -72.64 -19.10
N SER A 368 -30.62 -73.33 -20.24
CA SER A 368 -31.76 -74.16 -20.69
C SER A 368 -31.38 -75.38 -21.51
N LYS A 369 -30.34 -76.14 -21.13
CA LYS A 369 -30.17 -77.55 -21.59
C LYS A 369 -29.49 -78.41 -20.52
N LEU A 370 -30.30 -79.01 -19.64
CA LEU A 370 -29.99 -80.19 -18.83
C LEU A 370 -31.32 -80.81 -18.37
N VAL A 371 -32.01 -81.54 -19.26
CA VAL A 371 -32.80 -82.77 -19.00
C VAL A 371 -32.81 -83.57 -20.29
#